data_AF-E6PDC9-F1
#
_entry.id   AF-E6PDC9-F1
#
_cell.length_a   1.000
_cell.length_b   1.000
_cell.length_c   1.000
_cell.angle_alpha   90.00
_cell.angle_beta   90.00
_cell.angle_gamma   90.00
#
_symmetry.space_group_name_H-M   'P 1'
#
loop_
_entity.id
_entity.type
_entity.pdbx_description
1 polymer ?
#
loop_
_entity_poly.entity_id
_entity_poly.type
_entity_poly.pdbx_seq_one_letter_code
_entity_poly.pdbx_strand_id
1 'polypeptide(L)'
;MDSANAALPDLDRLNLAELKSMLREQHAELITKDAQLLSYSVEIETLKLQILKLRRMQFGNKSEKRAQQIEQLELWVEELESAEAQRSCELTEQAGTTRTPSAPKQRRAFPAHLPRETQTIAPQQSRCPGCDGELKHLGEDVTEILELEPVRFKVIRQVRTKLACAHCDTIVQAPAPTRPIERGMAGPGLLAHVLVGKYADHLPLYRQAEIYAREGVELDRTLLAQWVGNINALLTPLTDALRAHVFSAEVVHADDTPIPVLAPGRGKTKTGRLWTYVRDERPAAGEAAPAVWFAYTPDRKGEHPQRHLAEFTGVLQADGYAGYSKLYDGGQVREAACWAHVRRKFVDLHELHKSPVAAQMLDRIGALYAIEQAIRGRPPEERRAVRQERSRPALDAMHGWLQATLATLSQKSAMAKAIRYALTRWDALIRYCDDGRIEIDNNAAERALRCVALGRKNFLFAGSDAGGERAAAIYSLLGSAKLNGYNPEAFLREVLTRIADHPINQIAELLPWNLNAHATPLTADDATTNLLLQS
;
A
#
# COMPACT_ATOMS: atom_id res chain seq x y z
N MET A 1 -27.35 -29.47 38.67
CA MET A 1 -26.96 -30.81 39.15
C MET A 1 -26.36 -30.62 40.51
N ASP A 2 -27.06 -31.17 41.49
CA ASP A 2 -26.82 -31.05 42.92
C ASP A 2 -25.42 -31.56 43.32
N SER A 3 -24.52 -30.65 43.71
CA SER A 3 -23.45 -31.04 44.64
C SER A 3 -23.92 -30.65 46.03
N ALA A 4 -24.68 -31.58 46.61
CA ALA A 4 -25.02 -31.58 48.02
C ALA A 4 -23.75 -31.32 48.85
N ASN A 5 -23.93 -30.49 49.88
CA ASN A 5 -22.99 -30.24 50.96
C ASN A 5 -22.71 -31.58 51.66
N ALA A 6 -21.73 -32.35 51.17
CA ALA A 6 -21.35 -33.62 51.76
C ALA A 6 -20.67 -33.33 53.09
N ALA A 7 -21.42 -33.45 54.19
CA ALA A 7 -20.87 -33.41 55.53
C ALA A 7 -19.76 -34.46 55.64
N LEU A 8 -18.55 -34.01 56.02
CA LEU A 8 -17.43 -34.90 56.27
C LEU A 8 -17.85 -35.95 57.32
N PRO A 9 -17.62 -37.26 57.09
CA PRO A 9 -17.89 -38.27 58.09
C PRO A 9 -17.06 -38.01 59.35
N ASP A 10 -17.62 -38.39 60.51
CA ASP A 10 -16.97 -38.25 61.83
C ASP A 10 -15.68 -39.08 61.86
N LEU A 11 -14.54 -38.39 61.70
CA LEU A 11 -13.20 -38.98 61.53
C LEU A 11 -12.76 -39.77 62.77
N ASP A 12 -13.34 -39.50 63.93
CA ASP A 12 -13.00 -40.14 65.20
C ASP A 12 -13.61 -41.56 65.34
N ARG A 13 -14.47 -41.98 64.40
CA ARG A 13 -15.13 -43.30 64.40
C ARG A 13 -14.56 -44.30 63.38
N LEU A 14 -13.61 -43.89 62.55
CA LEU A 14 -13.07 -44.71 61.45
C LEU A 14 -11.81 -45.47 61.88
N ASN A 15 -11.67 -46.72 61.40
CA ASN A 15 -10.46 -47.50 61.63
C ASN A 15 -9.32 -47.10 60.66
N LEU A 16 -8.09 -47.53 60.98
CA LEU A 16 -6.89 -47.13 60.23
C LEU A 16 -6.87 -47.60 58.77
N ALA A 17 -7.63 -48.65 58.43
CA ALA A 17 -7.77 -49.15 57.05
C ALA A 17 -8.76 -48.30 56.25
N GLU A 18 -9.87 -47.90 56.86
CA GLU A 18 -10.89 -47.01 56.28
C GLU A 18 -10.30 -45.61 55.99
N LEU A 19 -9.52 -45.06 56.91
CA LEU A 19 -8.79 -43.78 56.73
C LEU A 19 -7.79 -43.83 55.55
N LYS A 20 -7.04 -44.93 55.40
CA LYS A 20 -6.10 -45.11 54.28
C LYS A 20 -6.83 -45.26 52.93
N SER A 21 -8.00 -45.89 52.93
CA SER A 21 -8.84 -46.02 51.73
C SER A 21 -9.35 -44.65 51.29
N MET A 22 -9.92 -43.87 52.21
CA MET A 22 -10.40 -42.52 51.93
C MET A 22 -9.29 -41.58 51.44
N LEU A 23 -8.08 -41.67 52.00
CA LEU A 23 -6.96 -40.83 51.56
C LEU A 23 -6.54 -41.14 50.11
N ARG A 24 -6.54 -42.42 49.71
CA ARG A 24 -6.23 -42.83 48.34
C ARG A 24 -7.30 -42.37 47.35
N GLU A 25 -8.55 -42.46 47.76
CA GLU A 25 -9.70 -42.03 46.97
C GLU A 25 -9.69 -40.50 46.77
N GLN A 26 -9.46 -39.73 47.83
CA GLN A 26 -9.28 -38.28 47.76
C GLN A 26 -8.07 -37.87 46.93
N HIS A 27 -6.96 -38.61 47.00
CA HIS A 27 -5.78 -38.32 46.19
C HIS A 27 -6.03 -38.58 44.70
N ALA A 28 -6.73 -39.66 44.35
CA ALA A 28 -7.15 -39.93 42.98
C ALA A 28 -8.14 -38.88 42.45
N GLU A 29 -9.05 -38.42 43.30
CA GLU A 29 -9.99 -37.35 42.96
C GLU A 29 -9.27 -36.00 42.75
N LEU A 30 -8.28 -35.68 43.59
CA LEU A 30 -7.42 -34.50 43.45
C LEU A 30 -6.65 -34.50 42.13
N ILE A 31 -6.01 -35.61 41.76
CA ILE A 31 -5.29 -35.74 40.48
C ILE A 31 -6.24 -35.52 39.30
N THR A 32 -7.46 -36.06 39.39
CA THR A 32 -8.49 -35.91 38.34
C THR A 32 -8.95 -34.46 38.23
N LYS A 33 -9.18 -33.78 39.36
CA LYS A 33 -9.54 -32.36 39.41
C LYS A 33 -8.40 -31.46 38.92
N ASP A 34 -7.15 -31.75 39.25
CA ASP A 34 -5.99 -30.99 38.77
C ASP A 34 -5.81 -31.11 37.24
N ALA A 35 -6.02 -32.30 36.68
CA ALA A 35 -6.02 -32.49 35.22
C ALA A 35 -7.16 -31.71 34.53
N GLN A 36 -8.35 -31.65 35.15
CA GLN A 36 -9.48 -30.86 34.66
C GLN A 36 -9.21 -29.35 34.77
N LEU A 37 -8.64 -28.88 35.88
CA LEU A 37 -8.25 -27.47 36.07
C LEU A 37 -7.21 -27.03 35.03
N LEU A 38 -6.24 -27.89 34.71
CA LEU A 38 -5.27 -27.64 33.64
C LEU A 38 -5.96 -27.56 32.28
N SER A 39 -6.89 -28.48 31.97
CA SER A 39 -7.68 -28.44 30.74
C SER A 39 -8.49 -27.14 30.61
N TYR A 40 -9.21 -26.76 31.67
CA TYR A 40 -10.00 -25.52 31.70
C TYR A 40 -9.12 -24.28 31.62
N SER A 41 -7.94 -24.27 32.24
CA SER A 41 -7.00 -23.14 32.13
C SER A 41 -6.54 -22.92 30.68
N VAL A 42 -6.25 -24.00 29.95
CA VAL A 42 -5.88 -23.95 28.52
C VAL A 42 -7.05 -23.50 27.66
N GLU A 43 -8.26 -23.94 27.98
CA GLU A 43 -9.48 -23.56 27.28
C GLU A 43 -9.84 -22.08 27.50
N ILE A 44 -9.73 -21.60 28.74
CA ILE A 44 -9.92 -20.19 29.10
C ILE A 44 -8.91 -19.31 28.35
N GLU A 45 -7.63 -19.68 28.32
CA GLU A 45 -6.62 -18.93 27.56
C GLU A 45 -6.89 -18.96 26.05
N THR A 46 -7.38 -20.08 25.53
CA THR A 46 -7.77 -20.20 24.11
C THR A 46 -8.97 -19.31 23.78
N LEU A 47 -10.00 -19.29 24.63
CA LEU A 47 -11.20 -18.48 24.47
C LEU A 47 -10.91 -16.99 24.62
N LYS A 48 -10.07 -16.59 25.59
CA LYS A 48 -9.58 -15.21 25.71
C LYS A 48 -8.88 -14.76 24.44
N LEU A 49 -8.03 -15.61 23.86
CA LEU A 49 -7.33 -15.31 22.62
C LEU A 49 -8.28 -15.21 21.42
N GLN A 50 -9.33 -16.05 21.35
CA GLN A 50 -10.36 -15.96 20.34
C GLN A 50 -11.21 -14.70 20.48
N ILE A 51 -11.65 -14.37 21.70
CA ILE A 51 -12.42 -13.14 21.99
C ILE A 51 -11.58 -11.91 21.62
N LEU A 52 -10.28 -11.90 21.93
CA LEU A 52 -9.39 -10.80 21.57
C LEU A 52 -9.09 -10.75 20.08
N LYS A 53 -8.99 -11.90 19.40
CA LYS A 53 -8.88 -11.97 17.94
C LYS A 53 -10.15 -11.45 17.27
N LEU A 54 -11.33 -11.80 17.76
CA LEU A 54 -12.62 -11.30 17.29
C LEU A 54 -12.77 -9.82 17.58
N ARG A 55 -12.42 -9.35 18.79
CA ARG A 55 -12.37 -7.93 19.14
C ARG A 55 -11.35 -7.17 18.29
N ARG A 56 -10.25 -7.79 17.86
CA ARG A 56 -9.30 -7.19 16.90
C ARG A 56 -9.82 -7.22 15.46
N MET A 57 -10.51 -8.28 15.03
CA MET A 57 -11.15 -8.30 13.71
C MET A 57 -12.32 -7.30 13.62
N GLN A 58 -12.95 -6.98 14.77
CA GLN A 58 -14.05 -6.02 14.87
C GLN A 58 -13.58 -4.58 15.21
N PHE A 59 -12.44 -4.41 15.91
CA PHE A 59 -11.96 -3.11 16.43
C PHE A 59 -10.42 -2.91 16.45
N GLY A 60 -9.62 -3.81 15.89
CA GLY A 60 -8.18 -3.86 16.15
C GLY A 60 -7.34 -4.42 15.02
N ASN A 61 -7.29 -3.68 13.92
CA ASN A 61 -6.10 -3.69 13.09
C ASN A 61 -5.11 -2.76 13.78
N LYS A 62 -4.03 -3.20 14.42
CA LYS A 62 -3.09 -2.24 15.05
C LYS A 62 -2.20 -1.49 14.06
N SER A 63 -2.01 -2.00 12.84
CA SER A 63 -1.42 -1.20 11.76
C SER A 63 -2.41 -0.20 11.18
N GLU A 64 -3.68 -0.58 11.08
CA GLU A 64 -4.75 0.31 10.60
C GLU A 64 -5.30 1.20 11.72
N LYS A 65 -5.11 0.85 12.99
CA LYS A 65 -5.42 1.65 14.19
C LYS A 65 -4.24 2.53 14.49
N ARG A 66 -2.98 2.11 14.31
CA ARG A 66 -1.86 3.06 14.28
C ARG A 66 -1.95 3.95 13.05
N ALA A 67 -2.41 3.48 11.89
CA ALA A 67 -2.65 4.34 10.73
C ALA A 67 -3.91 5.20 10.89
N GLN A 68 -5.00 4.73 11.51
CA GLN A 68 -6.18 5.53 11.83
C GLN A 68 -5.92 6.48 12.99
N GLN A 69 -5.06 6.10 13.93
CA GLN A 69 -4.65 6.93 15.06
C GLN A 69 -3.56 7.88 14.60
N ILE A 70 -2.73 7.55 13.60
CA ILE A 70 -1.90 8.51 12.86
C ILE A 70 -2.82 9.42 12.06
N GLU A 71 -3.76 8.92 11.25
CA GLU A 71 -4.75 9.73 10.51
C GLU A 71 -5.57 10.62 11.46
N GLN A 72 -5.96 10.11 12.64
CA GLN A 72 -6.74 10.84 13.65
C GLN A 72 -5.87 11.78 14.48
N LEU A 73 -4.61 11.44 14.74
CA LEU A 73 -3.63 12.36 15.33
C LEU A 73 -3.20 13.41 14.32
N GLU A 74 -3.13 13.10 13.02
CA GLU A 74 -2.89 14.02 11.91
C GLU A 74 -4.08 14.97 11.77
N LEU A 75 -5.31 14.47 11.85
CA LEU A 75 -6.52 15.29 11.93
C LEU A 75 -6.57 16.15 13.20
N TRP A 76 -6.19 15.61 14.36
CA TRP A 76 -6.12 16.38 15.60
C TRP A 76 -4.97 17.38 15.58
N VAL A 77 -3.84 17.04 14.98
CA VAL A 77 -2.72 17.96 14.75
C VAL A 77 -3.17 19.05 13.80
N GLU A 78 -3.84 18.72 12.69
CA GLU A 78 -4.44 19.69 11.76
C GLU A 78 -5.44 20.60 12.46
N GLU A 79 -6.32 20.05 13.32
CA GLU A 79 -7.26 20.84 14.14
C GLU A 79 -6.54 21.72 15.17
N LEU A 80 -5.49 21.21 15.83
CA LEU A 80 -4.70 21.95 16.82
C LEU A 80 -3.83 23.02 16.17
N GLU A 81 -3.21 22.74 15.03
CA GLU A 81 -2.43 23.67 14.20
C GLU A 81 -3.35 24.76 13.64
N SER A 82 -4.54 24.39 13.17
CA SER A 82 -5.57 25.35 12.74
C SER A 82 -6.03 26.23 13.91
N ALA A 83 -6.26 25.66 15.10
CA ALA A 83 -6.64 26.40 16.30
C ALA A 83 -5.50 27.25 16.87
N GLU A 84 -4.24 26.82 16.74
CA GLU A 84 -3.06 27.60 17.10
C GLU A 84 -2.83 28.75 16.12
N ALA A 85 -2.98 28.51 14.82
CA ALA A 85 -2.94 29.56 13.79
C ALA A 85 -4.05 30.58 14.02
N GLN A 86 -5.27 30.12 14.32
CA GLN A 86 -6.39 30.99 14.66
C GLN A 86 -6.12 31.82 15.92
N ARG A 87 -5.67 31.20 17.02
CA ARG A 87 -5.31 31.93 18.26
C ARG A 87 -4.15 32.90 18.05
N SER A 88 -3.17 32.52 17.23
CA SER A 88 -2.05 33.39 16.88
C SER A 88 -2.52 34.62 16.12
N CYS A 89 -3.44 34.45 15.15
CA CYS A 89 -4.08 35.55 14.44
C CYS A 89 -4.88 36.46 15.39
N GLU A 90 -5.73 35.88 16.26
CA GLU A 90 -6.55 36.61 17.25
C GLU A 90 -5.69 37.40 18.26
N LEU A 91 -4.55 36.84 18.69
CA LEU A 91 -3.59 37.53 19.56
C LEU A 91 -2.87 38.68 18.84
N THR A 92 -2.58 38.57 17.55
CA THR A 92 -2.06 39.70 16.74
C THR A 92 -3.09 40.81 16.50
N GLU A 93 -4.39 40.49 16.44
CA GLU A 93 -5.44 41.51 16.29
C GLU A 93 -5.74 42.24 17.61
N GLN A 94 -5.62 41.56 18.77
CA GLN A 94 -5.88 42.16 20.09
C GLN A 94 -4.68 42.95 20.65
N ALA A 95 -3.45 42.59 20.27
CA ALA A 95 -2.24 43.32 20.68
C ALA A 95 -1.87 44.36 19.61
N GLY A 96 -2.48 45.54 19.67
CA GLY A 96 -2.08 46.72 18.88
C GLY A 96 -0.70 47.28 19.28
N THR A 97 0.34 46.44 19.37
CA THR A 97 1.67 46.83 19.84
C THR A 97 2.79 46.32 18.93
N THR A 98 3.65 47.28 18.58
CA THR A 98 4.93 47.16 17.87
C THR A 98 5.75 45.93 18.30
N ARG A 99 5.88 44.94 17.40
CA ARG A 99 6.83 43.83 17.55
C ARG A 99 8.23 44.27 17.13
N THR A 100 9.21 44.05 18.01
CA THR A 100 10.63 43.96 17.65
C THR A 100 10.81 42.78 16.68
N PRO A 101 11.53 42.94 15.56
CA PRO A 101 11.62 41.88 14.55
C PRO A 101 12.46 40.73 15.09
N SER A 102 11.80 39.58 15.30
CA SER A 102 12.48 38.29 15.39
C SER A 102 13.17 38.01 14.06
N ALA A 103 14.36 37.41 14.11
CA ALA A 103 15.16 37.09 12.91
C ALA A 103 14.30 36.32 11.89
N PRO A 104 14.26 36.76 10.61
CA PRO A 104 13.42 36.13 9.61
C PRO A 104 13.90 34.69 9.37
N LYS A 105 13.03 33.71 9.69
CA LYS A 105 13.20 32.35 9.16
C LYS A 105 13.24 32.47 7.63
N GLN A 106 14.31 31.98 7.00
CA GLN A 106 14.41 31.90 5.54
C GLN A 106 13.18 31.16 5.01
N ARG A 107 12.30 31.87 4.28
CA ARG A 107 11.17 31.24 3.59
C ARG A 107 11.75 30.30 2.55
N ARG A 108 11.35 29.03 2.57
CA ARG A 108 11.72 28.07 1.52
C ARG A 108 11.21 28.60 0.18
N ALA A 109 12.08 28.65 -0.83
CA ALA A 109 11.71 29.07 -2.18
C ALA A 109 10.70 28.09 -2.79
N PHE A 110 9.77 28.59 -3.61
CA PHE A 110 8.81 27.73 -4.30
C PHE A 110 9.48 26.93 -5.44
N PRO A 111 8.99 25.73 -5.79
CA PRO A 111 9.59 24.90 -6.82
C PRO A 111 9.76 25.64 -8.16
N ALA A 112 10.98 25.68 -8.71
CA ALA A 112 11.33 26.50 -9.88
C ALA A 112 10.56 26.15 -11.17
N HIS A 113 10.02 24.94 -11.27
CA HIS A 113 9.27 24.48 -12.44
C HIS A 113 7.83 25.03 -12.51
N LEU A 114 7.30 25.64 -11.44
CA LEU A 114 5.98 26.26 -11.47
C LEU A 114 6.00 27.56 -12.29
N PRO A 115 4.95 27.88 -13.05
CA PRO A 115 4.86 29.17 -13.73
C PRO A 115 4.80 30.33 -12.72
N ARG A 116 5.50 31.44 -13.01
CA ARG A 116 5.41 32.69 -12.23
C ARG A 116 4.62 33.72 -13.02
N GLU A 117 3.50 34.18 -12.47
CA GLU A 117 2.81 35.37 -12.94
C GLU A 117 3.30 36.57 -12.13
N THR A 118 3.91 37.56 -12.78
CA THR A 118 4.43 38.77 -12.10
C THR A 118 3.39 39.88 -12.18
N GLN A 119 2.85 40.29 -11.04
CA GLN A 119 1.96 41.45 -10.93
C GLN A 119 2.73 42.64 -10.36
N THR A 120 3.03 43.64 -11.21
CA THR A 120 3.75 44.85 -10.79
C THR A 120 2.79 45.87 -10.21
N ILE A 121 2.95 46.21 -8.93
CA ILE A 121 2.16 47.24 -8.25
C ILE A 121 2.95 48.56 -8.27
N ALA A 122 2.60 49.46 -9.18
CA ALA A 122 3.23 50.78 -9.29
C ALA A 122 2.67 51.76 -8.24
N PRO A 123 3.46 52.74 -7.78
CA PRO A 123 2.96 53.82 -6.93
C PRO A 123 1.89 54.63 -7.70
N GLN A 124 0.84 55.06 -6.99
CA GLN A 124 -0.22 55.88 -7.59
C GLN A 124 0.28 57.29 -7.97
N GLN A 125 1.32 57.77 -7.29
CA GLN A 125 1.90 59.09 -7.54
C GLN A 125 2.87 59.02 -8.72
N SER A 126 2.71 59.92 -9.68
CA SER A 126 3.65 60.13 -10.79
C SER A 126 4.79 61.09 -10.44
N ARG A 127 4.66 61.85 -9.33
CA ARG A 127 5.63 62.84 -8.85
C ARG A 127 5.83 62.75 -7.34
N CYS A 128 6.94 63.27 -6.85
CA CYS A 128 7.29 63.21 -5.43
C CYS A 128 6.27 64.00 -4.58
N PRO A 129 5.61 63.37 -3.59
CA PRO A 129 4.60 64.05 -2.77
C PRO A 129 5.16 65.17 -1.88
N GLY A 130 6.49 65.25 -1.69
CA GLY A 130 7.13 66.31 -0.89
C GLY A 130 7.65 67.50 -1.68
N CYS A 131 8.14 67.30 -2.92
CA CYS A 131 8.80 68.35 -3.71
C CYS A 131 8.35 68.42 -5.17
N ASP A 132 7.35 67.62 -5.56
CA ASP A 132 6.80 67.51 -6.92
C ASP A 132 7.85 67.14 -8.01
N GLY A 133 8.98 66.58 -7.60
CA GLY A 133 10.04 66.09 -8.51
C GLY A 133 9.66 64.80 -9.24
N GLU A 134 10.38 64.49 -10.32
CA GLU A 134 10.24 63.23 -11.07
C GLU A 134 10.77 62.04 -10.25
N LEU A 135 10.00 60.95 -10.20
CA LEU A 135 10.38 59.73 -9.48
C LEU A 135 11.28 58.84 -10.35
N LYS A 136 12.35 58.31 -9.75
CA LYS A 136 13.28 57.37 -10.40
C LYS A 136 13.17 55.98 -9.78
N HIS A 137 13.37 54.95 -10.59
CA HIS A 137 13.40 53.57 -10.11
C HIS A 137 14.58 53.35 -9.15
N LEU A 138 14.31 52.87 -7.94
CA LEU A 138 15.32 52.62 -6.91
C LEU A 138 15.54 51.12 -6.63
N GLY A 139 14.48 50.32 -6.77
CA GLY A 139 14.48 48.89 -6.48
C GLY A 139 13.04 48.38 -6.34
N GLU A 140 12.90 47.07 -6.16
CA GLU A 140 11.62 46.40 -6.00
C GLU A 140 11.69 45.39 -4.84
N ASP A 141 10.61 45.29 -4.08
CA ASP A 141 10.43 44.23 -3.08
C ASP A 141 9.59 43.12 -3.72
N VAL A 142 10.15 41.92 -3.84
CA VAL A 142 9.48 40.77 -4.47
C VAL A 142 8.88 39.87 -3.39
N THR A 143 7.57 39.64 -3.47
CA THR A 143 6.87 38.63 -2.66
C THR A 143 6.25 37.59 -3.58
N GLU A 144 6.68 36.33 -3.47
CA GLU A 144 6.01 35.22 -4.16
C GLU A 144 4.80 34.73 -3.33
N ILE A 145 3.68 34.47 -4.01
CA ILE A 145 2.45 33.88 -3.45
C ILE A 145 2.13 32.63 -4.26
N LEU A 146 1.81 31.53 -3.57
CA LEU A 146 1.38 30.29 -4.22
C LEU A 146 -0.15 30.32 -4.40
N GLU A 147 -0.59 30.36 -5.65
CA GLU A 147 -2.01 30.39 -6.03
C GLU A 147 -2.43 29.07 -6.71
N LEU A 148 -3.70 28.67 -6.55
CA LEU A 148 -4.24 27.44 -7.14
C LEU A 148 -5.29 27.76 -8.22
N GLU A 149 -5.00 27.39 -9.47
CA GLU A 149 -6.02 27.36 -10.52
C GLU A 149 -6.77 26.02 -10.49
N PRO A 150 -8.11 25.99 -10.36
CA PRO A 150 -8.88 24.75 -10.40
C PRO A 150 -8.85 24.10 -11.80
N VAL A 151 -9.51 22.95 -11.94
CA VAL A 151 -9.61 22.22 -13.22
C VAL A 151 -10.21 23.12 -14.31
N ARG A 152 -9.40 23.50 -15.31
CA ARG A 152 -9.86 24.29 -16.47
C ARG A 152 -10.29 23.38 -17.62
N PHE A 153 -11.56 23.48 -18.00
CA PHE A 153 -12.10 22.83 -19.19
C PHE A 153 -11.87 23.69 -20.43
N LYS A 154 -11.47 23.06 -21.54
CA LYS A 154 -11.37 23.71 -22.85
C LYS A 154 -11.97 22.82 -23.94
N VAL A 155 -12.58 23.45 -24.95
CA VAL A 155 -13.10 22.77 -26.12
C VAL A 155 -12.10 22.90 -27.27
N ILE A 156 -11.58 21.77 -27.76
CA ILE A 156 -10.67 21.75 -28.91
C ILE A 156 -11.52 21.58 -30.18
N ARG A 157 -11.69 22.67 -30.94
CA ARG A 157 -12.38 22.64 -32.24
C ARG A 157 -11.39 22.28 -33.36
N GLN A 158 -11.49 21.06 -33.89
CA GLN A 158 -10.67 20.60 -35.01
C GLN A 158 -11.37 20.87 -36.34
N VAL A 159 -10.98 21.93 -37.05
CA VAL A 159 -11.51 22.28 -38.38
C VAL A 159 -10.60 21.69 -39.46
N ARG A 160 -11.14 20.77 -40.26
CA ARG A 160 -10.42 20.14 -41.40
C ARG A 160 -10.91 20.75 -42.71
N THR A 161 -10.22 21.77 -43.18
CA THR A 161 -10.56 22.47 -44.43
C THR A 161 -10.46 21.52 -45.63
N LYS A 162 -11.48 21.54 -46.49
CA LYS A 162 -11.47 20.86 -47.79
C LYS A 162 -11.11 21.88 -48.84
N LEU A 163 -10.12 21.58 -49.67
CA LEU A 163 -9.72 22.40 -50.80
C LEU A 163 -10.00 21.62 -52.09
N ALA A 164 -10.53 22.28 -53.12
CA ALA A 164 -10.69 21.68 -54.43
C ALA A 164 -9.64 22.26 -55.39
N CYS A 165 -9.01 21.41 -56.19
CA CYS A 165 -8.12 21.85 -57.25
C CYS A 165 -8.90 22.66 -58.29
N ALA A 166 -8.50 23.90 -58.56
CA ALA A 166 -9.19 24.77 -59.51
C ALA A 166 -9.14 24.28 -60.98
N HIS A 167 -8.30 23.30 -61.30
CA HIS A 167 -8.13 22.78 -62.67
C HIS A 167 -8.87 21.46 -62.91
N CYS A 168 -8.96 20.59 -61.91
CA CYS A 168 -9.49 19.23 -62.07
C CYS A 168 -10.49 18.83 -60.96
N ASP A 169 -10.94 19.78 -60.14
CA ASP A 169 -11.90 19.60 -59.04
C ASP A 169 -11.54 18.52 -58.00
N THR A 170 -10.30 18.05 -57.99
CA THR A 170 -9.83 17.07 -57.02
C THR A 170 -9.85 17.67 -55.62
N ILE A 171 -10.57 17.03 -54.69
CA ILE A 171 -10.72 17.48 -53.31
C ILE A 171 -9.59 16.92 -52.46
N VAL A 172 -8.85 17.81 -51.80
CA VAL A 172 -7.80 17.49 -50.84
C VAL A 172 -8.24 17.91 -49.43
N GLN A 173 -8.10 16.99 -48.48
CA GLN A 173 -8.40 17.23 -47.07
C GLN A 173 -7.42 16.41 -46.21
N ALA A 174 -6.85 17.00 -45.17
CA ALA A 174 -6.05 16.26 -44.19
C ALA A 174 -6.90 15.17 -43.50
N PRO A 175 -6.37 13.98 -43.16
CA PRO A 175 -7.11 12.92 -42.45
C PRO A 175 -7.59 13.39 -41.07
N ALA A 176 -8.57 12.69 -40.49
CA ALA A 176 -9.00 12.97 -39.12
C ALA A 176 -7.88 12.55 -38.16
N PRO A 177 -7.53 13.37 -37.16
CA PRO A 177 -6.64 12.89 -36.10
C PRO A 177 -7.35 11.78 -35.32
N THR A 178 -6.59 10.75 -34.97
CA THR A 178 -7.08 9.65 -34.15
C THR A 178 -7.39 10.13 -32.74
N ARG A 179 -8.29 9.41 -32.06
CA ARG A 179 -8.73 9.71 -30.70
C ARG A 179 -8.67 8.45 -29.86
N PRO A 180 -8.45 8.56 -28.53
CA PRO A 180 -8.48 7.40 -27.65
C PRO A 180 -9.82 6.66 -27.69
N ILE A 181 -10.91 7.41 -27.81
CA ILE A 181 -12.26 6.87 -28.00
C ILE A 181 -12.75 7.35 -29.36
N GLU A 182 -13.02 6.41 -30.27
CA GLU A 182 -13.51 6.74 -31.61
C GLU A 182 -14.82 7.55 -31.50
N ARG A 183 -14.88 8.69 -32.20
CA ARG A 183 -16.00 9.65 -32.16
C ARG A 183 -16.34 10.18 -30.75
N GLY A 184 -15.48 9.93 -29.76
CA GLY A 184 -15.62 10.44 -28.40
C GLY A 184 -15.39 11.96 -28.33
N MET A 185 -16.05 12.59 -27.35
CA MET A 185 -15.88 14.01 -27.04
C MET A 185 -14.69 14.30 -26.11
N ALA A 186 -14.24 13.30 -25.33
CA ALA A 186 -13.20 13.48 -24.34
C ALA A 186 -11.79 13.33 -24.95
N GLY A 187 -10.95 14.34 -24.69
CA GLY A 187 -9.52 14.28 -25.04
C GLY A 187 -8.69 13.48 -24.02
N PRO A 188 -7.44 13.13 -24.36
CA PRO A 188 -6.55 12.32 -23.51
C PRO A 188 -6.38 12.85 -22.08
N GLY A 189 -6.27 14.18 -21.92
CA GLY A 189 -6.10 14.82 -20.61
C GLY A 189 -7.31 14.63 -19.68
N LEU A 190 -8.53 14.83 -20.20
CA LEU A 190 -9.76 14.61 -19.41
C LEU A 190 -9.91 13.13 -19.03
N LEU A 191 -9.59 12.24 -19.96
CA LEU A 191 -9.65 10.80 -19.72
C LEU A 191 -8.64 10.33 -18.66
N ALA A 192 -7.40 10.85 -18.72
CA ALA A 192 -6.39 10.61 -17.70
C ALA A 192 -6.84 11.12 -16.34
N HIS A 193 -7.37 12.35 -16.27
CA HIS A 193 -7.86 12.96 -15.03
C HIS A 193 -8.98 12.12 -14.38
N VAL A 194 -9.95 11.65 -15.17
CA VAL A 194 -11.05 10.79 -14.67
C VAL A 194 -10.52 9.47 -14.08
N LEU A 195 -9.54 8.84 -14.75
CA LEU A 195 -8.94 7.59 -14.28
C LEU A 195 -8.10 7.77 -13.01
N VAL A 196 -7.27 8.81 -12.95
CA VAL A 196 -6.46 9.13 -11.77
C VAL A 196 -7.35 9.48 -10.60
N GLY A 197 -8.32 10.39 -10.79
CA GLY A 197 -9.29 10.73 -9.76
C GLY A 197 -10.00 9.49 -9.22
N LYS A 198 -10.39 8.55 -10.08
CA LYS A 198 -11.12 7.33 -9.66
C LYS A 198 -10.23 6.32 -8.93
N TYR A 199 -9.03 6.06 -9.43
CA TYR A 199 -8.22 4.92 -8.99
C TYR A 199 -7.02 5.33 -8.12
N ALA A 200 -6.42 6.50 -8.34
CA ALA A 200 -5.35 7.02 -7.50
C ALA A 200 -5.88 7.83 -6.30
N ASP A 201 -6.91 8.66 -6.52
CA ASP A 201 -7.45 9.57 -5.51
C ASP A 201 -8.76 9.05 -4.89
N HIS A 202 -9.23 7.90 -5.40
CA HIS A 202 -10.39 7.17 -4.89
C HIS A 202 -11.70 7.99 -4.88
N LEU A 203 -11.83 8.90 -5.84
CA LEU A 203 -13.00 9.75 -6.05
C LEU A 203 -14.02 9.05 -6.96
N PRO A 204 -15.19 8.62 -6.46
CA PRO A 204 -16.19 7.92 -7.27
C PRO A 204 -16.71 8.80 -8.41
N LEU A 205 -17.10 8.16 -9.53
CA LEU A 205 -17.50 8.86 -10.75
C LEU A 205 -18.66 9.86 -10.56
N TYR A 206 -19.60 9.57 -9.67
CA TYR A 206 -20.70 10.51 -9.40
C TYR A 206 -20.21 11.79 -8.71
N ARG A 207 -19.22 11.69 -7.80
CA ARG A 207 -18.61 12.87 -7.16
C ARG A 207 -17.78 13.66 -8.15
N GLN A 208 -17.08 12.97 -9.06
CA GLN A 208 -16.39 13.66 -10.16
C GLN A 208 -17.37 14.47 -11.02
N ALA A 209 -18.51 13.88 -11.40
CA ALA A 209 -19.56 14.59 -12.13
C ALA A 209 -20.05 15.84 -11.38
N GLU A 210 -20.31 15.75 -10.07
CA GLU A 210 -20.69 16.89 -9.23
C GLU A 210 -19.60 17.96 -9.15
N ILE A 211 -18.33 17.58 -9.11
CA ILE A 211 -17.20 18.52 -9.12
C ILE A 211 -17.14 19.25 -10.46
N TYR A 212 -17.28 18.54 -11.58
CA TYR A 212 -17.23 19.14 -12.92
C TYR A 212 -18.42 20.10 -13.16
N ALA A 213 -19.59 19.82 -12.57
CA ALA A 213 -20.76 20.68 -12.65
C ALA A 213 -20.55 22.06 -12.00
N ARG A 214 -19.63 22.19 -11.03
CA ARG A 214 -19.28 23.48 -10.40
C ARG A 214 -18.62 24.45 -11.38
N GLU A 215 -17.94 23.91 -12.40
CA GLU A 215 -17.35 24.65 -13.52
C GLU A 215 -18.30 24.75 -14.72
N GLY A 216 -19.60 24.43 -14.53
CA GLY A 216 -20.61 24.46 -15.59
C GLY A 216 -20.51 23.31 -16.60
N VAL A 217 -19.75 22.25 -16.31
CA VAL A 217 -19.56 21.10 -17.20
C VAL A 217 -20.37 19.90 -16.71
N GLU A 218 -21.52 19.67 -17.34
CA GLU A 218 -22.40 18.55 -17.01
C GLU A 218 -21.97 17.26 -17.72
N LEU A 219 -21.42 16.31 -16.96
CA LEU A 219 -21.05 14.98 -17.45
C LEU A 219 -21.76 13.90 -16.64
N ASP A 220 -22.64 13.13 -17.28
CA ASP A 220 -23.36 12.05 -16.59
C ASP A 220 -22.42 10.93 -16.14
N ARG A 221 -22.75 10.30 -15.00
CA ARG A 221 -22.01 9.17 -14.43
C ARG A 221 -21.88 8.01 -15.42
N THR A 222 -22.92 7.74 -16.21
CA THR A 222 -22.95 6.66 -17.21
C THR A 222 -21.94 6.92 -18.31
N LEU A 223 -21.83 8.17 -18.77
CA LEU A 223 -20.85 8.59 -19.76
C LEU A 223 -19.41 8.39 -19.23
N LEU A 224 -19.14 8.82 -18.00
CA LEU A 224 -17.84 8.59 -17.36
C LEU A 224 -17.52 7.09 -17.22
N ALA A 225 -18.52 6.27 -16.89
CA ALA A 225 -18.35 4.82 -16.78
C ALA A 225 -18.04 4.17 -18.14
N GLN A 226 -18.68 4.64 -19.21
CA GLN A 226 -18.40 4.20 -20.59
C GLN A 226 -16.96 4.56 -21.00
N TRP A 227 -16.49 5.77 -20.68
CA TRP A 227 -15.10 6.17 -20.94
C TRP A 227 -14.11 5.25 -20.25
N VAL A 228 -14.32 4.96 -18.96
CA VAL A 228 -13.46 4.01 -18.22
C VAL A 228 -13.44 2.63 -18.89
N GLY A 229 -14.58 2.15 -19.37
CA GLY A 229 -14.68 0.87 -20.09
C GLY A 229 -13.86 0.87 -21.40
N ASN A 230 -14.08 1.87 -22.24
CA ASN A 230 -13.42 1.99 -23.55
C ASN A 230 -11.91 2.16 -23.42
N ILE A 231 -11.46 2.98 -22.46
CA ILE A 231 -10.04 3.19 -22.22
C ILE A 231 -9.38 1.94 -21.67
N ASN A 232 -10.05 1.21 -20.76
CA ASN A 232 -9.49 -0.05 -20.27
C ASN A 232 -9.26 -1.04 -21.42
N ALA A 233 -10.21 -1.14 -22.35
CA ALA A 233 -10.04 -1.97 -23.53
C ALA A 233 -8.81 -1.53 -24.36
N LEU A 234 -8.68 -0.22 -24.61
CA LEU A 234 -7.54 0.37 -25.32
C LEU A 234 -6.19 0.12 -24.63
N LEU A 235 -6.15 0.13 -23.30
CA LEU A 235 -4.94 -0.06 -22.48
C LEU A 235 -4.57 -1.55 -22.28
N THR A 236 -5.36 -2.50 -22.76
CA THR A 236 -5.13 -3.93 -22.55
C THR A 236 -3.75 -4.38 -23.02
N PRO A 237 -3.29 -4.04 -24.25
CA PRO A 237 -1.98 -4.48 -24.72
C PRO A 237 -0.81 -3.94 -23.88
N LEU A 238 -0.96 -2.73 -23.34
CA LEU A 238 0.04 -2.13 -22.45
C LEU A 238 0.06 -2.83 -21.08
N THR A 239 -1.11 -3.23 -20.58
CA THR A 239 -1.22 -4.00 -19.33
C THR A 239 -0.62 -5.40 -19.49
N ASP A 240 -0.77 -6.02 -20.66
CA ASP A 240 -0.17 -7.32 -20.97
C ASP A 240 1.37 -7.22 -21.08
N ALA A 241 1.88 -6.17 -21.73
CA ALA A 241 3.31 -5.89 -21.76
C ALA A 241 3.89 -5.65 -20.35
N LEU A 242 3.15 -4.92 -19.50
CA LEU A 242 3.51 -4.71 -18.10
C LEU A 242 3.55 -6.03 -17.32
N ARG A 243 2.56 -6.91 -17.51
CA ARG A 243 2.52 -8.25 -16.90
C ARG A 243 3.74 -9.08 -17.31
N ALA A 244 4.08 -9.09 -18.60
CA ALA A 244 5.26 -9.80 -19.11
C ALA A 244 6.55 -9.28 -18.46
N HIS A 245 6.69 -7.95 -18.32
CA HIS A 245 7.83 -7.35 -17.62
C HIS A 245 7.93 -7.79 -16.16
N VAL A 246 6.82 -7.81 -15.42
CA VAL A 246 6.80 -8.27 -14.01
C VAL A 246 7.23 -9.74 -13.90
N PHE A 247 6.72 -10.61 -14.77
CA PHE A 247 7.03 -12.05 -14.72
C PHE A 247 8.34 -12.45 -15.40
N SER A 248 9.04 -11.52 -16.04
CA SER A 248 10.44 -11.73 -16.47
C SER A 248 11.45 -11.62 -15.33
N ALA A 249 11.03 -11.20 -14.14
CA ALA A 249 11.89 -11.09 -12.96
C ALA A 249 12.28 -12.46 -12.40
N GLU A 250 13.45 -12.56 -11.78
CA GLU A 250 13.88 -13.80 -11.11
C GLU A 250 13.21 -13.98 -9.73
N VAL A 251 12.81 -12.87 -9.10
CA VAL A 251 12.09 -12.83 -7.82
C VAL A 251 10.84 -11.98 -8.00
N VAL A 252 9.68 -12.55 -7.67
CA VAL A 252 8.39 -11.84 -7.69
C VAL A 252 7.79 -11.87 -6.29
N HIS A 253 7.39 -10.70 -5.82
CA HIS A 253 6.63 -10.55 -4.58
C HIS A 253 5.15 -10.74 -4.87
N ALA A 254 4.43 -11.53 -4.06
CA ALA A 254 3.01 -11.75 -4.24
C ALA A 254 2.23 -11.63 -2.93
N ASP A 255 1.09 -10.97 -2.98
CA ASP A 255 0.12 -10.89 -1.89
C ASP A 255 -1.26 -10.63 -2.50
N ASP A 256 -2.29 -10.58 -1.66
CA ASP A 256 -3.64 -10.45 -2.14
C ASP A 256 -4.54 -9.74 -1.12
N THR A 257 -5.53 -8.98 -1.59
CA THR A 257 -6.44 -8.23 -0.72
C THR A 257 -7.90 -8.43 -1.11
N PRO A 258 -8.84 -8.54 -0.14
CA PRO A 258 -10.25 -8.70 -0.45
C PRO A 258 -10.86 -7.39 -1.00
N ILE A 259 -11.76 -7.53 -1.97
CA ILE A 259 -12.56 -6.42 -2.52
C ILE A 259 -14.04 -6.81 -2.47
N PRO A 260 -14.93 -5.96 -1.93
CA PRO A 260 -16.38 -6.17 -2.03
C PRO A 260 -16.86 -5.97 -3.46
N VAL A 261 -17.63 -6.92 -3.98
CA VAL A 261 -18.13 -6.93 -5.37
C VAL A 261 -19.63 -7.17 -5.34
N LEU A 262 -20.43 -6.39 -6.08
CA LEU A 262 -21.86 -6.63 -6.16
C LEU A 262 -22.17 -8.01 -6.72
N ALA A 263 -23.13 -8.69 -6.10
CA ALA A 263 -23.77 -9.90 -6.62
C ALA A 263 -25.26 -9.58 -6.89
N PRO A 264 -25.59 -9.09 -8.11
CA PRO A 264 -26.97 -8.76 -8.47
C PRO A 264 -27.94 -9.89 -8.14
N GLY A 265 -29.13 -9.53 -7.64
CA GLY A 265 -30.17 -10.49 -7.23
C GLY A 265 -30.00 -11.08 -5.81
N ARG A 266 -28.87 -10.85 -5.12
CA ARG A 266 -28.66 -11.35 -3.75
C ARG A 266 -28.78 -10.30 -2.64
N GLY A 267 -28.90 -9.01 -2.99
CA GLY A 267 -28.93 -7.90 -2.02
C GLY A 267 -27.67 -7.76 -1.16
N LYS A 268 -26.58 -8.47 -1.49
CA LYS A 268 -25.31 -8.52 -0.76
C LYS A 268 -24.13 -8.46 -1.72
N THR A 269 -22.98 -8.06 -1.21
CA THR A 269 -21.70 -8.18 -1.93
C THR A 269 -21.11 -9.58 -1.76
N LYS A 270 -20.47 -10.10 -2.79
CA LYS A 270 -19.50 -11.20 -2.68
C LYS A 270 -18.09 -10.64 -2.47
N THR A 271 -17.18 -11.48 -1.99
CA THR A 271 -15.78 -11.09 -1.76
C THR A 271 -14.91 -11.57 -2.91
N GLY A 272 -14.59 -10.66 -3.83
CA GLY A 272 -13.51 -10.87 -4.80
C GLY A 272 -12.14 -10.66 -4.17
N ARG A 273 -11.09 -10.97 -4.92
CA ARG A 273 -9.69 -10.77 -4.52
C ARG A 273 -8.95 -9.99 -5.59
N LEU A 274 -8.07 -9.12 -5.13
CA LEU A 274 -7.09 -8.48 -5.98
C LEU A 274 -5.70 -8.98 -5.56
N TRP A 275 -5.10 -9.77 -6.43
CA TRP A 275 -3.73 -10.26 -6.29
C TRP A 275 -2.78 -9.17 -6.75
N THR A 276 -1.65 -9.02 -6.09
CA THR A 276 -0.55 -8.16 -6.51
C THR A 276 0.67 -9.01 -6.81
N TYR A 277 1.39 -8.65 -7.86
CA TYR A 277 2.67 -9.20 -8.23
C TYR A 277 3.63 -8.05 -8.46
N VAL A 278 4.73 -8.00 -7.71
CA VAL A 278 5.65 -6.88 -7.73
C VAL A 278 7.04 -7.37 -8.10
N ARG A 279 7.63 -6.70 -9.10
CA ARG A 279 9.05 -6.72 -9.41
C ARG A 279 9.67 -5.47 -8.81
N ASP A 280 10.63 -5.63 -7.90
CA ASP A 280 11.40 -4.52 -7.35
C ASP A 280 12.83 -4.99 -7.02
N GLU A 281 13.75 -4.76 -7.95
CA GLU A 281 15.15 -5.22 -7.82
C GLU A 281 16.05 -4.15 -7.18
N ARG A 282 15.53 -2.93 -6.95
CA ARG A 282 16.29 -1.82 -6.34
C ARG A 282 16.92 -2.17 -4.99
N PRO A 283 16.26 -2.93 -4.09
CA PRO A 283 16.90 -3.33 -2.83
C PRO A 283 18.18 -4.15 -3.01
N ALA A 284 18.32 -4.85 -4.14
CA ALA A 284 19.50 -5.64 -4.50
C ALA A 284 20.36 -4.96 -5.59
N ALA A 285 20.25 -3.64 -5.73
CA ALA A 285 20.96 -2.85 -6.74
C ALA A 285 20.70 -3.27 -8.20
N GLY A 286 19.55 -3.88 -8.50
CA GLY A 286 19.17 -4.19 -9.87
C GLY A 286 18.76 -2.94 -10.66
N GLU A 287 19.03 -2.97 -11.96
CA GLU A 287 18.76 -1.86 -12.88
C GLU A 287 17.36 -1.95 -13.52
N ALA A 288 16.69 -3.10 -13.42
CA ALA A 288 15.39 -3.27 -14.03
C ALA A 288 14.34 -2.38 -13.36
N ALA A 289 13.53 -1.72 -14.17
CA ALA A 289 12.50 -0.81 -13.70
C ALA A 289 11.48 -1.53 -12.79
N PRO A 290 11.19 -0.98 -11.59
CA PRO A 290 10.21 -1.57 -10.68
C PRO A 290 8.80 -1.50 -11.29
N ALA A 291 8.01 -2.53 -11.06
CA ALA A 291 6.67 -2.63 -11.63
C ALA A 291 5.73 -3.43 -10.73
N VAL A 292 4.44 -3.11 -10.81
CA VAL A 292 3.37 -3.87 -10.16
C VAL A 292 2.32 -4.25 -11.17
N TRP A 293 1.91 -5.51 -11.14
CA TRP A 293 0.75 -6.02 -11.84
C TRP A 293 -0.28 -6.51 -10.83
N PHE A 294 -1.54 -6.13 -11.04
CA PHE A 294 -2.68 -6.60 -10.26
C PHE A 294 -3.56 -7.50 -11.12
N ALA A 295 -4.08 -8.55 -10.49
CA ALA A 295 -5.07 -9.44 -11.09
C ALA A 295 -6.31 -9.52 -10.21
N TYR A 296 -7.49 -9.42 -10.82
CA TYR A 296 -8.75 -9.61 -10.12
C TYR A 296 -9.25 -11.05 -10.26
N THR A 297 -9.79 -11.62 -9.19
CA THR A 297 -10.54 -12.89 -9.24
C THR A 297 -11.80 -12.85 -8.37
N PRO A 298 -12.83 -13.64 -8.72
CA PRO A 298 -14.11 -13.64 -8.00
C PRO A 298 -14.06 -14.31 -6.61
N ASP A 299 -12.99 -15.06 -6.32
CA ASP A 299 -12.76 -15.70 -5.03
C ASP A 299 -11.24 -15.84 -4.74
N ARG A 300 -10.89 -16.40 -3.57
CA ARG A 300 -9.50 -16.63 -3.13
C ARG A 300 -9.07 -18.08 -3.31
N LYS A 301 -9.41 -18.75 -4.41
CA LYS A 301 -8.90 -20.12 -4.65
C LYS A 301 -7.46 -20.11 -5.16
N GLY A 302 -6.71 -21.15 -4.81
CA GLY A 302 -5.33 -21.33 -5.27
C GLY A 302 -5.18 -21.55 -6.78
N GLU A 303 -6.24 -21.97 -7.48
CA GLU A 303 -6.24 -22.13 -8.95
C GLU A 303 -5.93 -20.81 -9.68
N HIS A 304 -6.21 -19.67 -9.03
CA HIS A 304 -5.99 -18.35 -9.62
C HIS A 304 -4.51 -17.99 -9.69
N PRO A 305 -3.74 -17.94 -8.58
CA PRO A 305 -2.31 -17.73 -8.66
C PRO A 305 -1.60 -18.81 -9.47
N GLN A 306 -2.11 -20.06 -9.48
CA GLN A 306 -1.63 -21.12 -10.38
C GLN A 306 -1.78 -20.75 -11.86
N ARG A 307 -2.92 -20.17 -12.27
CA ARG A 307 -3.12 -19.68 -13.64
C ARG A 307 -2.27 -18.44 -13.95
N HIS A 308 -2.16 -17.52 -13.00
CA HIS A 308 -1.40 -16.28 -13.18
C HIS A 308 0.10 -16.54 -13.40
N LEU A 309 0.66 -17.50 -12.65
CA LEU A 309 2.08 -17.86 -12.61
C LEU A 309 2.41 -19.14 -13.41
N ALA A 310 1.51 -19.60 -14.29
CA ALA A 310 1.68 -20.88 -15.01
C ALA A 310 2.99 -20.97 -15.80
N GLU A 311 3.45 -19.85 -16.36
CA GLU A 311 4.68 -19.76 -17.16
C GLU A 311 5.87 -19.17 -16.37
N PHE A 312 5.64 -18.75 -15.11
CA PHE A 312 6.65 -18.10 -14.30
C PHE A 312 7.66 -19.11 -13.76
N THR A 313 8.95 -18.81 -13.92
CA THR A 313 10.05 -19.61 -13.37
C THR A 313 10.94 -18.70 -12.54
N GLY A 314 11.11 -19.02 -11.25
CA GLY A 314 11.84 -18.13 -10.35
C GLY A 314 11.47 -18.33 -8.89
N VAL A 315 11.68 -17.29 -8.08
CA VAL A 315 11.34 -17.26 -6.66
C VAL A 315 10.06 -16.46 -6.47
N LEU A 316 9.07 -17.04 -5.80
CA LEU A 316 7.86 -16.35 -5.37
C LEU A 316 7.98 -16.02 -3.87
N GLN A 317 8.16 -14.74 -3.57
CA GLN A 317 8.16 -14.26 -2.20
C GLN A 317 6.75 -13.87 -1.77
N ALA A 318 6.19 -14.60 -0.81
CA ALA A 318 4.78 -14.45 -0.43
C ALA A 318 4.55 -14.64 1.07
N ASP A 319 3.30 -14.42 1.49
CA ASP A 319 2.84 -14.87 2.80
C ASP A 319 2.70 -16.41 2.83
N GLY A 320 2.43 -16.95 4.01
CA GLY A 320 2.24 -18.39 4.19
C GLY A 320 0.89 -18.95 3.71
N TYR A 321 0.25 -18.33 2.71
CA TYR A 321 -1.06 -18.74 2.21
C TYR A 321 -1.01 -20.08 1.47
N ALA A 322 -1.81 -21.05 1.94
CA ALA A 322 -1.81 -22.42 1.41
C ALA A 322 -2.26 -22.54 -0.05
N GLY A 323 -2.91 -21.53 -0.64
CA GLY A 323 -3.28 -21.57 -2.05
C GLY A 323 -2.08 -21.50 -3.00
N TYR A 324 -0.91 -21.07 -2.52
CA TYR A 324 0.34 -21.10 -3.28
C TYR A 324 1.02 -22.47 -3.28
N SER A 325 0.69 -23.40 -2.36
CA SER A 325 1.48 -24.63 -2.17
C SER A 325 1.69 -25.46 -3.45
N LYS A 326 0.67 -25.59 -4.29
CA LYS A 326 0.77 -26.34 -5.56
C LYS A 326 1.75 -25.74 -6.58
N LEU A 327 2.09 -24.45 -6.47
CA LEU A 327 3.07 -23.82 -7.33
C LEU A 327 4.49 -24.37 -7.07
N TYR A 328 4.74 -24.83 -5.84
CA TYR A 328 6.06 -25.24 -5.40
C TYR A 328 6.38 -26.71 -5.71
N ASP A 329 5.36 -27.53 -5.98
CA ASP A 329 5.49 -28.98 -6.19
C ASP A 329 6.38 -29.33 -7.40
N GLY A 330 6.34 -28.52 -8.46
CA GLY A 330 7.08 -28.75 -9.70
C GLY A 330 8.50 -28.20 -9.75
N GLY A 331 8.98 -27.53 -8.69
CA GLY A 331 10.33 -26.93 -8.63
C GLY A 331 10.57 -25.70 -9.54
N GLN A 332 9.65 -25.43 -10.48
CA GLN A 332 9.68 -24.25 -11.36
C GLN A 332 9.59 -22.94 -10.56
N VAL A 333 8.72 -22.93 -9.54
CA VAL A 333 8.60 -21.82 -8.59
C VAL A 333 9.17 -22.25 -7.25
N ARG A 334 10.13 -21.48 -6.75
CA ARG A 334 10.71 -21.66 -5.43
C ARG A 334 10.03 -20.72 -4.45
N GLU A 335 9.55 -21.24 -3.33
CA GLU A 335 8.95 -20.41 -2.28
C GLU A 335 9.98 -19.42 -1.71
N ALA A 336 9.59 -18.26 -1.20
CA ALA A 336 10.37 -17.50 -0.22
C ALA A 336 9.39 -16.94 0.81
N ALA A 337 9.59 -17.30 2.07
CA ALA A 337 8.66 -16.92 3.12
C ALA A 337 9.03 -15.55 3.71
N CYS A 338 8.04 -14.89 4.29
CA CYS A 338 8.16 -13.52 4.78
C CYS A 338 8.34 -13.46 6.31
N TRP A 339 9.46 -12.90 6.79
CA TRP A 339 9.71 -12.70 8.21
C TRP A 339 8.75 -11.70 8.86
N ALA A 340 8.22 -10.72 8.12
CA ALA A 340 7.23 -9.79 8.65
C ALA A 340 5.95 -10.51 9.13
N HIS A 341 5.53 -11.58 8.43
CA HIS A 341 4.39 -12.40 8.82
C HIS A 341 4.66 -13.25 10.06
N VAL A 342 5.88 -13.75 10.21
CA VAL A 342 6.33 -14.43 11.42
C VAL A 342 6.34 -13.45 12.59
N ARG A 343 7.02 -12.31 12.42
CA ARG A 343 7.13 -11.22 13.40
C ARG A 343 5.77 -10.77 13.91
N ARG A 344 4.79 -10.55 13.01
CA ARG A 344 3.43 -10.10 13.36
C ARG A 344 2.77 -11.02 14.41
N LYS A 345 2.97 -12.33 14.31
CA LYS A 345 2.42 -13.30 15.29
C LYS A 345 3.02 -13.15 16.68
N PHE A 346 4.32 -12.86 16.78
CA PHE A 346 4.99 -12.64 18.05
C PHE A 346 4.70 -11.25 18.63
N VAL A 347 4.59 -10.21 17.79
CA VAL A 347 4.12 -8.88 18.22
C VAL A 347 2.75 -9.01 18.87
N ASP A 348 1.81 -9.72 18.22
CA ASP A 348 0.48 -9.93 18.77
C ASP A 348 0.56 -10.55 20.18
N LEU A 349 1.30 -11.64 20.34
CA LEU A 349 1.46 -12.33 21.63
C LEU A 349 2.14 -11.45 22.70
N HIS A 350 3.16 -10.68 22.32
CA HIS A 350 3.86 -9.81 23.26
C HIS A 350 2.96 -8.66 23.73
N GLU A 351 2.21 -8.03 22.84
CA GLU A 351 1.29 -6.97 23.21
C GLU A 351 0.12 -7.46 24.07
N LEU A 352 -0.31 -8.71 23.85
CA LEU A 352 -1.43 -9.34 24.55
C LEU A 352 -1.04 -9.81 25.96
N HIS A 353 0.11 -10.47 26.10
CA HIS A 353 0.48 -11.19 27.32
C HIS A 353 1.80 -10.73 27.94
N LYS A 354 2.48 -9.73 27.35
CA LYS A 354 3.84 -9.32 27.73
C LYS A 354 4.80 -10.50 27.83
N SER A 355 4.59 -11.50 26.97
CA SER A 355 5.35 -12.75 27.01
C SER A 355 6.85 -12.47 26.82
N PRO A 356 7.71 -12.90 27.76
CA PRO A 356 9.16 -12.77 27.63
C PRO A 356 9.71 -13.54 26.43
N VAL A 357 9.13 -14.71 26.13
CA VAL A 357 9.49 -15.51 24.94
C VAL A 357 9.19 -14.75 23.66
N ALA A 358 8.04 -14.06 23.60
CA ALA A 358 7.72 -13.24 22.44
C ALA A 358 8.68 -12.05 22.31
N ALA A 359 9.06 -11.40 23.41
CA ALA A 359 10.05 -10.31 23.39
C ALA A 359 11.41 -10.80 22.84
N GLN A 360 11.94 -11.90 23.38
CA GLN A 360 13.20 -12.48 22.90
C GLN A 360 13.16 -12.83 21.41
N MET A 361 12.03 -13.36 20.92
CA MET A 361 11.87 -13.62 19.50
C MET A 361 11.89 -12.32 18.67
N LEU A 362 11.24 -11.26 19.16
CA LEU A 362 11.23 -9.97 18.48
C LEU A 362 12.61 -9.32 18.43
N ASP A 363 13.40 -9.44 19.49
CA ASP A 363 14.79 -8.94 19.53
C ASP A 363 15.66 -9.69 18.53
N ARG A 364 15.53 -11.02 18.47
CA ARG A 364 16.22 -11.87 17.50
C ARG A 364 15.86 -11.53 16.06
N ILE A 365 14.58 -11.33 15.76
CA ILE A 365 14.13 -10.85 14.44
C ILE A 365 14.69 -9.44 14.17
N GLY A 366 14.66 -8.55 15.16
CA GLY A 366 15.18 -7.19 15.06
C GLY A 366 16.66 -7.15 14.66
N ALA A 367 17.47 -8.05 15.21
CA ALA A 367 18.88 -8.19 14.83
C ALA A 367 19.06 -8.56 13.34
N LEU A 368 18.21 -9.43 12.78
CA LEU A 368 18.23 -9.76 11.35
C LEU A 368 17.89 -8.53 10.49
N TYR A 369 16.86 -7.77 10.88
CA TYR A 369 16.48 -6.55 10.18
C TYR A 369 17.56 -5.47 10.21
N ALA A 370 18.33 -5.37 11.30
CA ALA A 370 19.47 -4.46 11.38
C ALA A 370 20.58 -4.84 10.39
N ILE A 371 20.82 -6.14 10.17
CA ILE A 371 21.76 -6.61 9.13
C ILE A 371 21.24 -6.21 7.75
N GLU A 372 19.96 -6.48 7.47
CA GLU A 372 19.34 -6.18 6.17
C GLU A 372 19.34 -4.68 5.85
N GLN A 373 19.13 -3.83 6.85
CA GLN A 373 19.20 -2.38 6.68
C GLN A 373 20.59 -1.93 6.25
N ALA A 374 21.66 -2.54 6.77
CA ALA A 374 23.04 -2.17 6.45
C ALA A 374 23.46 -2.58 5.03
N ILE A 375 22.85 -3.61 4.45
CA ILE A 375 23.20 -4.16 3.12
C ILE A 375 22.17 -3.81 2.03
N ARG A 376 21.10 -3.08 2.36
CA ARG A 376 20.08 -2.69 1.39
C ARG A 376 20.68 -1.76 0.33
N GLY A 377 20.38 -2.04 -0.94
CA GLY A 377 20.94 -1.33 -2.08
C GLY A 377 22.34 -1.80 -2.48
N ARG A 378 22.86 -2.88 -1.88
CA ARG A 378 24.10 -3.55 -2.32
C ARG A 378 23.80 -4.64 -3.35
N PRO A 379 24.77 -4.99 -4.21
CA PRO A 379 24.61 -6.09 -5.17
C PRO A 379 24.31 -7.44 -4.50
N PRO A 380 23.65 -8.38 -5.20
CA PRO A 380 23.23 -9.65 -4.61
C PRO A 380 24.37 -10.46 -3.97
N GLU A 381 25.54 -10.51 -4.59
CA GLU A 381 26.67 -11.28 -4.06
C GLU A 381 27.21 -10.72 -2.73
N GLU A 382 27.28 -9.39 -2.59
CA GLU A 382 27.68 -8.74 -1.34
C GLU A 382 26.65 -9.00 -0.24
N ARG A 383 25.36 -8.87 -0.56
CA ARG A 383 24.26 -9.18 0.37
C ARG A 383 24.36 -10.62 0.85
N ARG A 384 24.56 -11.57 -0.08
CA ARG A 384 24.71 -12.99 0.22
C ARG A 384 25.92 -13.25 1.13
N ALA A 385 27.08 -12.68 0.84
CA ALA A 385 28.27 -12.85 1.65
C ALA A 385 28.04 -12.40 3.11
N VAL A 386 27.49 -11.19 3.31
CA VAL A 386 27.18 -10.67 4.66
C VAL A 386 26.13 -11.53 5.37
N ARG A 387 25.12 -12.02 4.65
CA ARG A 387 24.10 -12.90 5.21
C ARG A 387 24.67 -14.25 5.65
N GLN A 388 25.59 -14.83 4.89
CA GLN A 388 26.27 -16.07 5.28
C GLN A 388 27.14 -15.89 6.52
N GLU A 389 27.84 -14.75 6.64
CA GLU A 389 28.68 -14.45 7.79
C GLU A 389 27.86 -14.12 9.06
N ARG A 390 26.78 -13.36 8.93
CA ARG A 390 26.08 -12.76 10.08
C ARG A 390 24.67 -13.30 10.31
N SER A 391 23.85 -13.37 9.26
CA SER A 391 22.43 -13.77 9.37
C SER A 391 22.30 -15.28 9.57
N ARG A 392 23.10 -16.09 8.87
CA ARG A 392 23.00 -17.56 8.93
C ARG A 392 23.30 -18.12 10.33
N PRO A 393 24.38 -17.74 11.03
CA PRO A 393 24.62 -18.20 12.40
C PRO A 393 23.52 -17.74 13.38
N ALA A 394 23.02 -16.52 13.21
CA ALA A 394 21.93 -15.99 14.05
C ALA A 394 20.62 -16.78 13.85
N LEU A 395 20.32 -17.17 12.61
CA LEU A 395 19.19 -18.02 12.26
C LEU A 395 19.35 -19.43 12.82
N ASP A 396 20.52 -20.05 12.67
CA ASP A 396 20.74 -21.41 13.18
C ASP A 396 20.58 -21.46 14.72
N ALA A 397 21.10 -20.46 15.42
CA ALA A 397 20.87 -20.30 16.86
C ALA A 397 19.38 -20.07 17.20
N MET A 398 18.68 -19.28 16.39
CA MET A 398 17.24 -19.03 16.55
C MET A 398 16.42 -20.31 16.31
N HIS A 399 16.80 -21.13 15.34
CA HIS A 399 16.14 -22.40 15.03
C HIS A 399 16.20 -23.37 16.21
N GLY A 400 17.41 -23.61 16.74
CA GLY A 400 17.60 -24.47 17.92
C GLY A 400 16.84 -23.95 19.14
N TRP A 401 16.85 -22.64 19.36
CA TRP A 401 16.09 -22.01 20.44
C TRP A 401 14.57 -22.18 20.27
N LEU A 402 14.03 -22.03 19.06
CA LEU A 402 12.61 -22.24 18.77
C LEU A 402 12.20 -23.70 19.00
N GLN A 403 13.01 -24.66 18.59
CA GLN A 403 12.76 -26.09 18.83
C GLN A 403 12.76 -26.43 20.32
N ALA A 404 13.77 -25.97 21.08
CA ALA A 404 13.83 -26.17 22.52
C ALA A 404 12.63 -25.53 23.23
N THR A 405 12.28 -24.29 22.85
CA THR A 405 11.12 -23.59 23.42
C THR A 405 9.80 -24.27 23.09
N LEU A 406 9.65 -24.81 21.87
CA LEU A 406 8.45 -25.54 21.49
C LEU A 406 8.23 -26.79 22.36
N ALA A 407 9.31 -27.49 22.73
CA ALA A 407 9.26 -28.69 23.56
C ALA A 407 8.74 -28.41 24.98
N THR A 408 8.93 -27.20 25.50
CA THR A 408 8.46 -26.81 26.84
C THR A 408 7.00 -26.31 26.85
N LEU A 409 6.41 -26.08 25.68
CA LEU A 409 5.09 -25.46 25.57
C LEU A 409 3.98 -26.49 25.34
N SER A 410 2.82 -26.26 25.95
CA SER A 410 1.62 -27.02 25.61
C SER A 410 1.31 -26.88 24.12
N GLN A 411 1.02 -28.03 23.48
CA GLN A 411 0.74 -28.13 22.05
C GLN A 411 -0.35 -27.17 21.58
N LYS A 412 -1.36 -26.89 22.42
CA LYS A 412 -2.50 -26.02 22.06
C LYS A 412 -2.23 -24.52 22.24
N SER A 413 -1.13 -24.15 22.90
CA SER A 413 -0.82 -22.75 23.23
C SER A 413 -0.66 -21.89 21.97
N ALA A 414 -1.04 -20.62 22.07
CA ALA A 414 -0.89 -19.68 20.96
C ALA A 414 0.59 -19.41 20.61
N MET A 415 1.48 -19.45 21.62
CA MET A 415 2.92 -19.41 21.40
C MET A 415 3.42 -20.61 20.60
N ALA A 416 3.01 -21.84 20.97
CA ALA A 416 3.37 -23.03 20.20
C ALA A 416 2.87 -22.98 18.75
N LYS A 417 1.68 -22.39 18.51
CA LYS A 417 1.16 -22.16 17.15
C LYS A 417 2.02 -21.16 16.37
N ALA A 418 2.49 -20.07 17.00
CA ALA A 418 3.36 -19.08 16.36
C ALA A 418 4.75 -19.68 16.04
N ILE A 419 5.34 -20.43 16.97
CA ILE A 419 6.61 -21.11 16.76
C ILE A 419 6.50 -22.16 15.65
N ARG A 420 5.48 -23.02 15.68
CA ARG A 420 5.25 -23.98 14.59
C ARG A 420 5.09 -23.27 13.25
N TYR A 421 4.36 -22.15 13.19
CA TYR A 421 4.21 -21.41 11.94
C TYR A 421 5.56 -21.02 11.31
N ALA A 422 6.52 -20.60 12.13
CA ALA A 422 7.89 -20.31 11.68
C ALA A 422 8.64 -21.59 11.28
N LEU A 423 8.67 -22.60 12.16
CA LEU A 423 9.40 -23.85 11.92
C LEU A 423 8.91 -24.62 10.69
N THR A 424 7.60 -24.66 10.44
CA THR A 424 7.04 -25.34 9.25
C THR A 424 7.46 -24.68 7.93
N ARG A 425 8.00 -23.45 7.97
CA ARG A 425 8.44 -22.67 6.80
C ARG A 425 9.92 -22.33 6.87
N TRP A 426 10.68 -23.01 7.73
CA TRP A 426 12.04 -22.59 8.06
C TRP A 426 12.93 -22.49 6.82
N ASP A 427 12.92 -23.53 5.97
CA ASP A 427 13.69 -23.55 4.73
C ASP A 427 13.34 -22.39 3.80
N ALA A 428 12.06 -22.01 3.73
CA ALA A 428 11.62 -20.86 2.96
C ALA A 428 11.95 -19.52 3.61
N LEU A 429 12.01 -19.45 4.93
CA LEU A 429 12.37 -18.25 5.69
C LEU A 429 13.87 -17.96 5.66
N ILE A 430 14.72 -18.97 5.50
CA ILE A 430 16.18 -18.77 5.46
C ILE A 430 16.74 -18.67 4.04
N ARG A 431 15.94 -18.94 3.01
CA ARG A 431 16.35 -18.92 1.60
C ARG A 431 16.98 -17.60 1.16
N TYR A 432 16.56 -16.47 1.74
CA TYR A 432 17.16 -15.17 1.47
C TYR A 432 18.65 -15.10 1.85
N CYS A 433 19.13 -15.93 2.79
CA CYS A 433 20.55 -16.00 3.11
C CYS A 433 21.38 -16.58 1.95
N ASP A 434 20.80 -17.49 1.18
CA ASP A 434 21.50 -18.19 0.11
C ASP A 434 21.40 -17.46 -1.23
N ASP A 435 20.44 -16.54 -1.38
CA ASP A 435 20.20 -15.75 -2.58
C ASP A 435 20.03 -14.25 -2.25
N GLY A 436 21.01 -13.44 -2.67
CA GLY A 436 21.07 -12.00 -2.42
C GLY A 436 19.97 -11.16 -3.05
N ARG A 437 19.23 -11.73 -4.02
CA ARG A 437 18.11 -11.05 -4.71
C ARG A 437 16.83 -11.05 -3.88
N ILE A 438 16.68 -12.02 -2.98
CA ILE A 438 15.49 -12.18 -2.14
C ILE A 438 15.56 -11.20 -0.96
N GLU A 439 14.46 -10.54 -0.65
CA GLU A 439 14.33 -9.70 0.54
C GLU A 439 14.04 -10.57 1.79
N ILE A 440 14.25 -10.03 2.99
CA ILE A 440 13.83 -10.72 4.23
C ILE A 440 12.30 -10.79 4.38
N ASP A 441 11.57 -9.90 3.70
CA ASP A 441 10.12 -9.83 3.76
C ASP A 441 9.44 -9.42 2.45
N ASN A 442 8.11 -9.48 2.47
CA ASN A 442 7.25 -9.23 1.32
C ASN A 442 6.67 -7.80 1.31
N ASN A 443 7.38 -6.82 1.90
CA ASN A 443 6.84 -5.47 2.05
C ASN A 443 6.62 -4.76 0.70
N ALA A 444 7.27 -5.19 -0.38
CA ALA A 444 7.00 -4.66 -1.72
C ALA A 444 5.54 -4.87 -2.14
N ALA A 445 5.03 -6.10 -1.99
CA ALA A 445 3.62 -6.43 -2.25
C ALA A 445 2.67 -5.71 -1.29
N GLU A 446 2.96 -5.70 0.02
CA GLU A 446 2.12 -5.02 1.02
C GLU A 446 1.99 -3.51 0.73
N ARG A 447 3.11 -2.85 0.36
CA ARG A 447 3.12 -1.43 -0.02
C ARG A 447 2.30 -1.18 -1.28
N ALA A 448 2.42 -2.04 -2.28
CA ALA A 448 1.64 -1.92 -3.51
C ALA A 448 0.13 -2.04 -3.27
N LEU A 449 -0.30 -2.92 -2.37
CA LEU A 449 -1.72 -3.07 -2.01
C LEU A 449 -2.29 -1.92 -1.19
N ARG A 450 -1.46 -1.02 -0.63
CA ARG A 450 -1.93 0.09 0.21
C ARG A 450 -2.84 1.05 -0.55
N CYS A 451 -2.59 1.30 -1.84
CA CYS A 451 -3.46 2.15 -2.66
C CYS A 451 -4.87 1.53 -2.77
N VAL A 452 -4.98 0.23 -2.93
CA VAL A 452 -6.27 -0.48 -3.00
C VAL A 452 -6.95 -0.46 -1.64
N ALA A 453 -6.20 -0.64 -0.55
CA ALA A 453 -6.72 -0.61 0.81
C ALA A 453 -7.36 0.74 1.18
N LEU A 454 -6.72 1.85 0.81
CA LEU A 454 -7.27 3.20 0.96
C LEU A 454 -8.55 3.37 0.15
N GLY A 455 -8.55 2.91 -1.10
CA GLY A 455 -9.71 2.95 -1.96
C GLY A 455 -10.95 2.26 -1.39
N ARG A 456 -10.79 1.13 -0.69
CA ARG A 456 -11.93 0.43 -0.05
C ARG A 456 -12.66 1.24 1.01
N LYS A 457 -12.01 2.24 1.63
CA LYS A 457 -12.68 3.17 2.54
C LYS A 457 -13.56 4.17 1.78
N ASN A 458 -13.21 4.47 0.52
CA ASN A 458 -13.78 5.55 -0.28
C ASN A 458 -14.80 5.10 -1.35
N PHE A 459 -14.75 3.84 -1.79
CA PHE A 459 -15.77 3.20 -2.62
C PHE A 459 -16.32 1.92 -1.96
N LEU A 460 -17.65 1.75 -1.98
CA LEU A 460 -18.34 0.67 -1.26
C LEU A 460 -18.14 -0.71 -1.88
N PHE A 461 -18.02 -0.81 -3.22
CA PHE A 461 -17.89 -2.07 -3.95
C PHE A 461 -17.46 -1.86 -5.40
N ALA A 462 -16.92 -2.92 -6.01
CA ALA A 462 -16.89 -3.07 -7.46
C ALA A 462 -18.28 -3.46 -7.97
N GLY A 463 -18.74 -2.84 -9.07
CA GLY A 463 -20.08 -3.07 -9.61
C GLY A 463 -20.29 -4.46 -10.23
N SER A 464 -19.22 -5.14 -10.63
CA SER A 464 -19.21 -6.49 -11.23
C SER A 464 -17.79 -7.06 -11.24
N ASP A 465 -17.65 -8.34 -11.61
CA ASP A 465 -16.32 -8.97 -11.82
C ASP A 465 -15.50 -8.22 -12.87
N ALA A 466 -16.11 -7.90 -14.01
CA ALA A 466 -15.48 -7.07 -15.04
C ALA A 466 -15.09 -5.68 -14.51
N GLY A 467 -15.82 -5.14 -13.53
CA GLY A 467 -15.42 -3.91 -12.84
C GLY A 467 -14.15 -4.08 -12.00
N GLY A 468 -13.98 -5.25 -11.37
CA GLY A 468 -12.76 -5.64 -10.66
C GLY A 468 -11.56 -5.83 -11.59
N GLU A 469 -11.75 -6.49 -12.73
CA GLU A 469 -10.71 -6.67 -13.76
C GLU A 469 -10.22 -5.33 -14.30
N ARG A 470 -11.14 -4.41 -14.62
CA ARG A 470 -10.79 -3.04 -15.03
C ARG A 470 -10.01 -2.31 -13.94
N ALA A 471 -10.43 -2.45 -12.68
CA ALA A 471 -9.69 -1.83 -11.58
C ALA A 471 -8.26 -2.37 -11.49
N ALA A 472 -8.08 -3.69 -11.63
CA ALA A 472 -6.77 -4.33 -11.60
C ALA A 472 -5.83 -3.78 -12.69
N ALA A 473 -6.31 -3.70 -13.93
CA ALA A 473 -5.53 -3.16 -15.05
C ALA A 473 -5.09 -1.70 -14.80
N ILE A 474 -6.02 -0.83 -14.42
CA ILE A 474 -5.70 0.58 -14.17
C ILE A 474 -4.78 0.75 -12.94
N TYR A 475 -5.00 0.00 -11.85
CA TYR A 475 -4.09 0.00 -10.70
C TYR A 475 -2.67 -0.45 -11.08
N SER A 476 -2.53 -1.37 -12.02
CA SER A 476 -1.22 -1.85 -12.48
C SER A 476 -0.42 -0.73 -13.15
N LEU A 477 -1.06 -0.01 -14.06
CA LEU A 477 -0.44 1.11 -14.79
C LEU A 477 -0.11 2.28 -13.85
N LEU A 478 -1.06 2.68 -13.00
CA LEU A 478 -0.85 3.78 -12.05
C LEU A 478 0.18 3.43 -10.98
N GLY A 479 0.13 2.21 -10.45
CA GLY A 479 1.09 1.71 -9.46
C GLY A 479 2.50 1.67 -10.04
N SER A 480 2.65 1.19 -11.27
CA SER A 480 3.95 1.13 -11.93
C SER A 480 4.48 2.52 -12.28
N ALA A 481 3.63 3.47 -12.71
CA ALA A 481 4.03 4.85 -12.91
C ALA A 481 4.57 5.48 -11.60
N LYS A 482 3.85 5.31 -10.48
CA LYS A 482 4.28 5.79 -9.16
C LYS A 482 5.59 5.16 -8.71
N LEU A 483 5.78 3.84 -8.91
CA LEU A 483 7.02 3.14 -8.55
C LEU A 483 8.25 3.69 -9.27
N ASN A 484 8.06 4.25 -10.46
CA ASN A 484 9.09 4.88 -11.29
C ASN A 484 9.16 6.41 -11.13
N GLY A 485 8.47 6.99 -10.13
CA GLY A 485 8.56 8.43 -9.83
C GLY A 485 7.77 9.35 -10.78
N TYR A 486 6.92 8.80 -11.65
CA TYR A 486 6.13 9.60 -12.58
C TYR A 486 4.83 10.11 -11.94
N ASN A 487 4.43 11.33 -12.33
CA ASN A 487 3.08 11.81 -12.11
C ASN A 487 2.09 10.91 -12.89
N PRO A 488 1.13 10.22 -12.23
CA PRO A 488 0.28 9.25 -12.89
C PRO A 488 -0.67 9.85 -13.93
N GLU A 489 -1.11 11.10 -13.74
CA GLU A 489 -1.97 11.79 -14.70
C GLU A 489 -1.18 12.19 -15.95
N ALA A 490 0.03 12.73 -15.78
CA ALA A 490 0.91 13.06 -16.90
C ALA A 490 1.26 11.81 -17.71
N PHE A 491 1.60 10.70 -17.03
CA PHE A 491 1.86 9.41 -17.66
C PHE A 491 0.65 8.92 -18.48
N LEU A 492 -0.54 8.83 -17.87
CA LEU A 492 -1.72 8.36 -18.60
C LEU A 492 -2.12 9.30 -19.74
N ARG A 493 -1.97 10.61 -19.56
CA ARG A 493 -2.22 11.58 -20.63
C ARG A 493 -1.31 11.32 -21.84
N GLU A 494 -0.03 11.07 -21.60
CA GLU A 494 0.93 10.77 -22.65
C GLU A 494 0.59 9.47 -23.37
N VAL A 495 0.35 8.39 -22.61
CA VAL A 495 -0.07 7.09 -23.15
C VAL A 495 -1.33 7.25 -24.00
N LEU A 496 -2.38 7.87 -23.47
CA LEU A 496 -3.65 8.03 -24.17
C LEU A 496 -3.52 8.91 -25.41
N THR A 497 -2.56 9.84 -25.45
CA THR A 497 -2.30 10.66 -26.63
C THR A 497 -1.73 9.85 -27.80
N ARG A 498 -0.95 8.80 -27.52
CA ARG A 498 -0.22 8.02 -28.55
C ARG A 498 -0.84 6.65 -28.86
N ILE A 499 -1.39 5.98 -27.85
CA ILE A 499 -1.69 4.54 -27.91
C ILE A 499 -2.63 4.12 -29.05
N ALA A 500 -3.55 5.00 -29.46
CA ALA A 500 -4.50 4.68 -30.52
C ALA A 500 -3.83 4.52 -31.91
N ASP A 501 -2.69 5.18 -32.14
CA ASP A 501 -1.91 5.10 -33.38
C ASP A 501 -0.61 4.28 -33.19
N HIS A 502 -0.34 3.80 -31.98
CA HIS A 502 0.92 3.16 -31.65
C HIS A 502 0.95 1.70 -32.15
N PRO A 503 2.01 1.26 -32.85
CA PRO A 503 2.13 -0.12 -33.31
C PRO A 503 2.07 -1.10 -32.13
N ILE A 504 1.20 -2.12 -32.23
CA ILE A 504 0.98 -3.10 -31.17
C ILE A 504 2.27 -3.84 -30.77
N ASN A 505 3.16 -4.09 -31.73
CA ASN A 505 4.46 -4.74 -31.52
C ASN A 505 5.50 -3.84 -30.84
N GLN A 506 5.22 -2.54 -30.71
CA GLN A 506 6.05 -1.54 -30.03
C GLN A 506 5.37 -1.01 -28.76
N ILE A 507 4.28 -1.63 -28.29
CA ILE A 507 3.49 -1.13 -27.16
C ILE A 507 4.32 -0.92 -25.88
N ALA A 508 5.38 -1.71 -25.70
CA ALA A 508 6.28 -1.60 -24.57
C ALA A 508 6.97 -0.23 -24.48
N GLU A 509 7.11 0.52 -25.57
CA GLU A 509 7.64 1.90 -25.58
C GLU A 509 6.77 2.87 -24.76
N LEU A 510 5.49 2.52 -24.55
CA LEU A 510 4.56 3.30 -23.72
C LEU A 510 4.58 2.91 -22.24
N LEU A 511 5.45 1.99 -21.82
CA LEU A 511 5.63 1.65 -20.39
C LEU A 511 6.31 2.82 -19.64
N PRO A 512 6.07 2.97 -18.32
CA PRO A 512 6.52 4.15 -17.58
C PRO A 512 8.00 4.50 -17.73
N TRP A 513 8.89 3.50 -17.74
CA TRP A 513 10.34 3.69 -17.84
C TRP A 513 10.86 3.89 -19.27
N ASN A 514 10.05 3.60 -20.30
CA ASN A 514 10.43 3.77 -21.71
C ASN A 514 9.92 5.10 -22.29
N LEU A 515 8.94 5.72 -21.66
CA LEU A 515 8.49 7.04 -22.03
C LEU A 515 9.57 8.06 -21.66
N ASN A 516 10.27 8.58 -22.66
CA ASN A 516 10.98 9.86 -22.60
C ASN A 516 9.95 10.99 -22.46
N ALA A 517 9.17 10.98 -21.38
CA ALA A 517 8.30 12.11 -21.08
C ALA A 517 9.20 13.22 -20.54
N HIS A 518 9.06 14.41 -21.08
CA HIS A 518 9.42 15.67 -20.41
C HIS A 518 8.57 15.87 -19.15
N ALA A 519 8.46 14.86 -18.29
CA ALA A 519 7.85 14.94 -16.98
C ALA A 519 8.99 15.23 -16.02
N THR A 520 9.03 16.45 -15.52
CA THR A 520 9.80 16.83 -14.33
C THR A 520 9.67 15.67 -13.34
N PRO A 521 10.78 14.95 -13.02
CA PRO A 521 10.75 14.01 -11.93
C PRO A 521 10.18 14.76 -10.73
N LEU A 522 9.30 14.14 -9.95
CA LEU A 522 9.11 14.60 -8.58
C LEU A 522 10.50 14.49 -7.96
N THR A 523 11.22 15.60 -7.88
CA THR A 523 12.61 15.62 -7.41
C THR A 523 12.63 14.96 -6.05
N ALA A 524 13.31 13.81 -5.99
CA ALA A 524 13.58 13.10 -4.77
C ALA A 524 14.69 13.84 -4.01
N ASP A 525 14.41 15.06 -3.55
CA ASP A 525 15.20 15.73 -2.53
C ASP A 525 14.34 15.83 -1.28
N ASP A 526 14.45 14.78 -0.45
CA ASP A 526 14.33 14.78 1.02
C ASP A 526 14.16 13.35 1.58
N ALA A 527 14.94 12.38 1.07
CA ALA A 527 15.13 11.09 1.74
C ALA A 527 16.48 10.99 2.46
N THR A 528 17.20 12.10 2.57
CA THR A 528 18.54 12.16 3.19
C THR A 528 18.62 13.21 4.30
N THR A 529 17.63 13.27 5.19
CA THR A 529 17.79 13.93 6.50
C THR A 529 17.06 13.14 7.59
N ASN A 530 17.68 12.04 8.04
CA ASN A 530 17.49 11.51 9.39
C ASN A 530 18.70 10.66 9.82
N LEU A 531 19.88 11.18 9.52
CA LEU A 531 21.11 10.87 10.22
C LEU A 531 21.48 12.11 11.02
N LEU A 532 21.56 11.94 12.35
CA LEU A 532 21.99 12.90 13.37
C LEU A 532 20.93 13.83 13.98
N LEU A 533 20.41 13.39 15.13
CA LEU A 533 20.23 14.13 16.40
C LEU A 533 19.79 13.08 17.44
N GLN A 534 20.75 12.37 18.05
CA GLN A 534 21.26 12.58 19.43
C GLN A 534 20.36 11.98 20.53
N SER A 535 21.02 11.15 21.37
CA SER A 535 20.60 10.37 22.55
C SER A 535 19.75 9.12 22.37
#